data_AF-A0A7V3SKG6-F1
#
_entry.id   AF-A0A7V3SKG6-F1
#
_cell.length_a   1.000
_cell.length_b   1.000
_cell.length_c   1.000
_cell.angle_alpha   90.00
_cell.angle_beta   90.00
_cell.angle_gamma   90.00
#
_symmetry.space_group_name_H-M   'P 1'
#
loop_
_entity.id
_entity.type
_entity.pdbx_description
1 polymer ?
#
loop_
_entity_poly.entity_id
_entity_poly.type
_entity_poly.pdbx_seq_one_letter_code
_entity_poly.pdbx_strand_id
1 'polypeptide(L)'
;MLPYPADTLIRKVRALHEQIRSEVRAQLLQYSADWLAQATESADGDTQFRIDVQVEKLLLQFCQQWAQEMPFMLVAEGISEDGWLPLPQGTNIDEAQ
;
A
#
# COMPACT_ATOMS: atom_id res chain seq x y z
N MET A 1 -18.94 6.22 -14.56
CA MET A 1 -18.21 7.50 -14.43
C MET A 1 -17.38 7.38 -13.15
N LEU A 2 -16.13 7.83 -13.11
CA LEU A 2 -15.33 7.73 -11.88
C LEU A 2 -15.93 8.65 -10.80
N PRO A 3 -15.88 8.25 -9.51
CA PRO A 3 -16.40 9.07 -8.42
C PRO A 3 -15.61 10.39 -8.24
N TYR A 4 -14.39 10.45 -8.80
CA TYR A 4 -13.52 11.62 -8.74
C TYR A 4 -12.88 11.91 -10.11
N PRO A 5 -12.44 13.17 -10.35
CA PRO A 5 -11.71 13.52 -11.57
C PRO A 5 -10.46 12.66 -11.74
N ALA A 6 -10.24 12.13 -12.95
CA ALA A 6 -9.11 11.25 -13.24
C ALA A 6 -7.77 11.88 -12.88
N ASP A 7 -7.58 13.17 -13.14
CA ASP A 7 -6.35 13.89 -12.81
C ASP A 7 -6.05 13.92 -11.31
N THR A 8 -7.09 13.94 -10.47
CA THR A 8 -6.93 13.89 -9.01
C THR A 8 -6.39 12.53 -8.57
N LEU A 9 -6.97 11.44 -9.10
CA LEU A 9 -6.52 10.08 -8.82
C LEU A 9 -5.09 9.85 -9.31
N ILE A 10 -4.78 10.29 -10.54
CA ILE A 10 -3.44 10.19 -11.13
C ILE A 10 -2.41 10.92 -10.26
N ARG A 11 -2.72 12.12 -9.74
CA ARG A 11 -1.81 12.83 -8.83
C ARG A 11 -1.52 12.05 -7.55
N LYS A 12 -2.54 11.45 -6.93
CA LYS A 12 -2.38 10.66 -5.70
C LYS A 12 -1.56 9.38 -5.94
N VAL A 13 -1.82 8.66 -7.03
CA VAL A 13 -1.02 7.47 -7.41
C VAL A 13 0.43 7.84 -7.70
N ARG A 14 0.69 8.96 -8.39
CA ARG A 14 2.06 9.44 -8.63
C ARG A 14 2.78 9.80 -7.33
N ALA A 15 2.10 10.47 -6.39
CA ALA A 15 2.67 10.78 -5.09
C ALA A 15 3.03 9.51 -4.31
N LEU A 16 2.15 8.50 -4.30
CA LEU A 16 2.43 7.18 -3.71
C LEU A 16 3.68 6.54 -4.34
N HIS A 17 3.77 6.51 -5.67
CA HIS A 17 4.93 5.95 -6.37
C HIS A 17 6.24 6.70 -6.05
N GLU A 18 6.20 8.03 -5.95
CA GLU A 18 7.36 8.82 -5.57
C GLU A 18 7.83 8.52 -4.15
N GLN A 19 6.89 8.31 -3.22
CA GLN A 19 7.20 7.96 -1.84
C GLN A 19 7.76 6.54 -1.71
N ILE A 20 7.15 5.56 -2.37
CA ILE A 20 7.67 4.18 -2.46
C ILE A 20 9.07 4.17 -3.04
N ARG A 21 9.30 4.88 -4.16
CA ARG A 21 10.63 4.94 -4.80
C ARG A 21 11.68 5.53 -3.87
N SER A 22 11.32 6.58 -3.14
CA SER A 22 12.22 7.25 -2.20
C SER A 22 12.58 6.33 -1.03
N GLU A 23 11.60 5.60 -0.50
CA GLU A 23 11.78 4.63 0.58
C GLU A 23 12.62 3.43 0.13
N VAL A 24 12.32 2.83 -1.01
CA VAL A 24 13.13 1.75 -1.61
C VAL A 24 14.59 2.18 -1.78
N ARG A 25 14.81 3.41 -2.27
CA ARG A 25 16.18 3.96 -2.39
C ARG A 25 16.84 4.13 -1.01
N ALA A 26 16.12 4.60 -0.01
CA ALA A 26 16.65 4.74 1.34
C ALA A 26 17.06 3.38 1.92
N GLN A 27 16.22 2.35 1.75
CA GLN A 27 16.52 0.99 2.19
C GLN A 27 17.75 0.41 1.49
N LEU A 28 17.88 0.60 0.17
CA LEU A 28 19.07 0.17 -0.59
C LEU A 28 20.36 0.90 -0.18
N LEU A 29 20.26 2.08 0.43
CA LEU A 29 21.41 2.80 1.00
C LEU A 29 21.73 2.34 2.43
N GLN A 30 20.75 1.81 3.16
CA GLN A 30 20.89 1.41 4.56
C GLN A 30 21.20 -0.08 4.75
N TYR A 31 20.70 -0.94 3.87
CA TYR A 31 20.80 -2.39 3.96
C TYR A 31 21.46 -2.97 2.70
N SER A 32 22.05 -4.16 2.81
CA SER A 32 22.56 -4.87 1.63
C SER A 32 21.40 -5.44 0.80
N ALA A 33 21.62 -5.57 -0.51
CA ALA A 33 20.67 -6.22 -1.40
C ALA A 33 20.36 -7.67 -0.96
N ASP A 34 21.37 -8.42 -0.53
CA ASP A 34 21.20 -9.79 -0.03
C ASP A 34 20.30 -9.85 1.20
N TRP A 35 20.40 -8.87 2.10
CA TRP A 35 19.53 -8.81 3.28
C TRP A 35 18.10 -8.47 2.88
N LEU A 36 17.91 -7.49 1.99
CA LEU A 36 16.59 -7.08 1.49
C LEU A 36 15.87 -8.18 0.69
N ALA A 37 16.65 -9.02 -0.01
CA ALA A 37 16.17 -10.16 -0.79
C ALA A 37 15.96 -11.44 0.03
N GLN A 38 16.09 -11.39 1.36
CA GLN A 38 15.71 -12.52 2.20
C GLN A 38 14.19 -12.66 2.20
N ALA A 39 13.72 -13.87 1.92
CA ALA A 39 12.32 -14.22 2.12
C ALA A 39 11.94 -14.08 3.60
N THR A 40 10.74 -13.57 3.86
CA THR A 40 10.16 -13.56 5.20
C THR A 40 9.44 -14.88 5.47
N GLU A 41 9.23 -15.23 6.74
CA GLU A 41 8.44 -16.42 7.07
C GLU A 41 7.04 -16.29 6.47
N SER A 42 6.70 -17.24 5.61
CA SER A 42 5.59 -17.19 4.67
C SER A 42 4.24 -17.08 5.36
N ALA A 43 3.48 -16.04 4.99
CA ALA A 43 2.03 -16.11 4.96
C ALA A 43 1.60 -17.03 3.79
N ASP A 44 0.44 -17.67 3.88
CA ASP A 44 -0.10 -18.47 2.77
C ASP A 44 -0.23 -17.60 1.51
N GLY A 45 0.60 -17.84 0.48
CA GLY A 45 0.65 -16.98 -0.72
C GLY A 45 2.00 -17.00 -1.45
N ASP A 46 2.28 -15.93 -2.18
CA ASP A 46 3.55 -15.71 -2.90
C ASP A 46 4.72 -15.47 -1.94
N THR A 47 5.95 -15.72 -2.40
CA THR A 47 7.15 -15.47 -1.58
C THR A 47 7.32 -13.97 -1.34
N GLN A 48 7.09 -13.55 -0.11
CA GLN A 48 7.31 -12.18 0.33
C GLN A 48 8.77 -11.97 0.75
N PHE A 49 9.37 -10.85 0.36
CA PHE A 49 10.72 -10.45 0.74
C PHE A 49 10.71 -9.33 1.78
N ARG A 50 11.83 -9.13 2.49
CA ARG A 50 11.95 -8.06 3.50
C ARG A 50 11.68 -6.68 2.92
N ILE A 51 12.08 -6.42 1.67
CA ILE A 51 11.79 -5.16 0.99
C ILE A 51 10.28 -4.94 0.80
N ASP A 52 9.54 -5.99 0.47
CA ASP A 52 8.09 -5.92 0.26
C ASP A 52 7.40 -5.54 1.58
N VAL A 53 7.74 -6.22 2.68
CA VAL A 53 7.18 -5.93 4.02
C VAL A 53 7.42 -4.48 4.45
N GLN A 54 8.57 -3.92 4.13
CA GLN A 54 8.89 -2.53 4.50
C GLN A 54 8.11 -1.53 3.64
N VAL A 55 7.99 -1.78 2.33
CA VAL A 55 7.24 -0.93 1.40
C VAL A 55 5.74 -1.02 1.65
N GLU A 56 5.21 -2.19 2.00
CA GLU A 56 3.79 -2.40 2.27
C GLU A 56 3.28 -1.53 3.41
N LYS A 57 4.07 -1.40 4.50
CA LYS A 57 3.72 -0.51 5.62
C LYS A 57 3.57 0.94 5.19
N LEU A 58 4.44 1.41 4.30
CA LEU A 58 4.39 2.76 3.75
C LEU A 58 3.15 2.95 2.88
N LEU A 59 2.83 1.96 2.04
CA LEU A 59 1.63 1.97 1.19
C LEU A 59 0.38 2.07 2.05
N LEU A 60 0.25 1.23 3.08
CA LEU A 60 -0.91 1.23 3.98
C LEU A 60 -1.05 2.57 4.71
N GLN A 61 0.04 3.12 5.24
CA GLN A 61 0.03 4.44 5.88
C GLN A 61 -0.41 5.55 4.92
N PHE A 62 0.11 5.55 3.69
CA PHE A 62 -0.28 6.53 2.68
C PHE A 62 -1.77 6.40 2.33
N CYS A 63 -2.26 5.18 2.12
CA CYS A 63 -3.66 4.93 1.82
C CYS A 63 -4.57 5.38 2.96
N GLN A 64 -4.21 5.11 4.22
CA GLN A 64 -4.95 5.58 5.39
C GLN A 64 -5.02 7.12 5.47
N GLN A 65 -3.94 7.80 5.11
CA GLN A 65 -3.89 9.27 5.06
C GLN A 65 -4.72 9.83 3.91
N TRP A 66 -4.58 9.26 2.70
CA TRP A 66 -5.38 9.65 1.55
C TRP A 66 -6.88 9.44 1.82
N ALA A 67 -7.24 8.37 2.52
CA ALA A 67 -8.62 8.07 2.86
C ALA A 67 -9.33 9.13 3.71
N GLN A 68 -8.58 9.98 4.42
CA GLN A 68 -9.14 11.11 5.17
C GLN A 68 -9.74 12.19 4.24
N GLU A 69 -9.25 12.28 2.99
CA GLU A 69 -9.75 13.21 1.98
C GLU A 69 -10.84 12.58 1.10
N MET A 70 -10.77 11.25 0.94
CA MET A 70 -11.50 10.50 -0.07
C MET A 70 -11.67 9.06 0.39
N PRO A 71 -12.88 8.62 0.79
CA PRO A 71 -13.11 7.21 1.10
C PRO A 71 -12.89 6.32 -0.13
N PHE A 72 -12.25 5.17 0.07
CA PHE A 72 -12.09 4.15 -0.95
C PHE A 72 -11.80 2.79 -0.33
N MET A 73 -11.99 1.74 -1.12
CA MET A 73 -11.61 0.39 -0.78
C MET A 73 -10.20 0.08 -1.30
N LEU A 74 -9.29 -0.30 -0.39
CA LEU A 74 -8.01 -0.89 -0.77
C LEU A 74 -8.21 -2.39 -0.96
N VAL A 75 -7.79 -2.92 -2.11
CA VAL A 75 -7.81 -4.35 -2.39
C VAL A 75 -6.38 -4.81 -2.62
N ALA A 76 -5.85 -5.63 -1.73
CA ALA A 76 -4.51 -6.18 -1.82
C ALA A 76 -4.42 -7.51 -1.06
N GLU A 77 -3.44 -8.33 -1.40
CA GLU A 77 -3.11 -9.52 -0.63
C GLU A 77 -2.55 -9.13 0.76
N GLY A 78 -2.88 -9.90 1.80
CA GLY A 78 -2.30 -9.74 3.14
C GLY A 78 -2.86 -8.62 4.03
N ILE A 79 -3.81 -7.81 3.55
CA ILE A 79 -4.34 -6.65 4.32
C ILE A 79 -5.59 -6.95 5.17
N SER A 80 -6.29 -8.06 4.91
CA SER A 80 -7.43 -8.59 5.65
C SER A 80 -7.66 -10.07 5.28
N GLU A 81 -8.61 -10.76 5.93
CA GLU A 81 -8.95 -12.16 5.62
C GLU A 81 -9.42 -12.37 4.17
N ASP A 82 -10.11 -11.38 3.59
CA ASP A 82 -10.64 -11.41 2.22
C ASP A 82 -9.79 -10.59 1.23
N GLY A 83 -8.81 -9.82 1.72
CA GLY A 83 -7.98 -8.89 0.94
C GLY A 83 -8.63 -7.53 0.67
N TRP A 84 -9.74 -7.21 1.34
CA TRP A 84 -10.52 -6.00 1.16
C TRP A 84 -10.47 -5.15 2.43
N LEU A 85 -10.01 -3.92 2.30
CA LEU A 85 -9.88 -2.98 3.41
C LEU A 85 -10.62 -1.67 3.08
N PRO A 86 -11.82 -1.44 3.63
CA PRO A 86 -12.49 -0.15 3.52
C PRO A 86 -11.71 0.91 4.30
N LEU A 87 -11.48 2.06 3.66
CA LEU A 87 -10.81 3.21 4.26
C LEU A 87 -11.68 4.47 4.13
N PRO A 88 -11.72 5.36 5.13
CA PRO A 88 -11.00 5.29 6.41
C PRO A 88 -11.52 4.14 7.31
N GLN A 89 -10.71 3.76 8.30
CA GLN A 89 -11.04 2.62 9.16
C GLN A 89 -12.37 2.87 9.90
N GLY A 90 -13.26 1.88 9.87
CA GLY A 90 -14.62 2.00 10.42
C GLY A 90 -15.70 2.41 9.42
N THR A 91 -15.33 2.70 8.16
CA THR A 91 -16.28 2.85 7.06
C THR A 91 -16.95 1.51 6.76
N ASN A 92 -18.27 1.52 6.59
CA ASN A 92 -19.01 0.34 6.18
C ASN A 92 -18.59 -0.06 4.75
N ILE A 93 -18.44 -1.36 4.47
CA ILE A 93 -18.08 -1.88 3.14
C ILE A 93 -19.05 -1.35 2.07
N ASP A 94 -20.34 -1.20 2.39
CA ASP A 94 -21.35 -0.67 1.48
C ASP A 94 -21.17 0.82 1.14
N GLU A 95 -20.43 1.58 1.96
CA GLU A 95 -20.13 3.00 1.77
C GLU A 95 -18.78 3.23 1.07
N ALA A 96 -17.97 2.17 0.92
CA ALA A 96 -16.65 2.21 0.30
C ALA A 96 -16.63 1.72 -1.17
N GLN A 97 -17.80 1.45 -1.76
CA GLN A 97 -17.98 1.00 -3.15
C GLN A 97 -18.12 2.15 -4.18
#